data_AF-A0A7V8SWA5-F1
#
_entry.id   AF-A0A7V8SWA5-F1
#
_cell.length_a   1.000
_cell.length_b   1.000
_cell.length_c   1.000
_cell.angle_alpha   90.00
_cell.angle_beta   90.00
_cell.angle_gamma   90.00
#
_symmetry.space_group_name_H-M   'P 1'
#
loop_
_entity.id
_entity.type
_entity.pdbx_description
1 polymer ?
#
loop_
_entity_poly.entity_id
_entity_poly.type
_entity_poly.pdbx_seq_one_letter_code
_entity_poly.pdbx_strand_id
1 'polypeptide(L)'
;MKLQRITLLAVTFGLASAPGFAETPGNPPGENKRQAPTTAQNPTPATTESTPGSSEKDSARADAYYNYAMGHIYEQQYEASSNPDYATKAIEAYKKAYALDPKSPVIGERLAEMYWKAQRTREAENEAKDILKRDPTDVPSRRLLGRIYLRSLGDVNAGSGQSETANKAIEQFREINRL
;
A
#
# COMPACT_ATOMS: atom_id res chain seq x y z
N MET A 1 61.82 -29.47 -15.94
CA MET A 1 62.11 -28.37 -14.99
C MET A 1 60.83 -28.06 -14.22
N LYS A 2 60.71 -28.61 -13.01
CA LYS A 2 60.67 -27.92 -11.70
C LYS A 2 59.39 -27.09 -11.43
N LEU A 3 58.53 -27.68 -10.58
CA LEU A 3 57.40 -27.08 -9.85
C LEU A 3 57.84 -25.90 -8.98
N GLN A 4 56.97 -24.89 -8.80
CA GLN A 4 56.78 -24.26 -7.49
C GLN A 4 55.29 -23.91 -7.23
N ARG A 5 54.81 -24.37 -6.08
CA ARG A 5 53.54 -24.05 -5.43
C ARG A 5 53.71 -22.71 -4.71
N ILE A 6 52.70 -21.83 -4.72
CA ILE A 6 52.66 -20.66 -3.84
C ILE A 6 51.41 -20.74 -2.95
N THR A 7 51.70 -20.49 -1.69
CA THR A 7 51.00 -20.84 -0.47
C THR A 7 49.88 -19.86 -0.15
N LEU A 8 48.80 -20.40 0.42
CA LEU A 8 47.72 -19.71 1.11
C LEU A 8 48.27 -18.93 2.32
N LEU A 9 47.92 -17.65 2.47
CA LEU A 9 48.07 -16.94 3.73
C LEU A 9 46.69 -16.51 4.24
N ALA A 10 46.19 -17.26 5.22
CA ALA A 10 45.08 -16.86 6.05
C ALA A 10 45.57 -15.79 7.04
N VAL A 11 44.88 -14.65 7.10
CA VAL A 11 45.05 -13.69 8.19
C VAL A 11 43.81 -13.78 9.06
N THR A 12 43.96 -14.48 10.18
CA THR A 12 43.04 -14.46 11.31
C THR A 12 43.54 -13.43 12.32
N PHE A 13 42.69 -12.46 12.64
CA PHE A 13 42.77 -11.60 13.83
C PHE A 13 41.32 -11.54 14.31
N GLY A 14 40.93 -11.95 15.51
CA GLY A 14 41.61 -11.78 16.79
C GLY A 14 40.62 -11.00 17.67
N LEU A 15 39.88 -11.73 18.50
CA LEU A 15 38.83 -11.26 19.40
C LEU A 15 39.26 -10.08 20.30
N ALA A 16 38.39 -9.09 20.48
CA ALA A 16 38.41 -8.18 21.62
C ALA A 16 37.02 -8.14 22.27
N SER A 17 36.89 -8.91 23.34
CA SER A 17 35.79 -8.92 24.31
C SER A 17 35.97 -7.76 25.30
N ALA A 18 34.89 -7.03 25.56
CA ALA A 18 34.82 -6.04 26.64
C ALA A 18 33.64 -6.38 27.56
N PRO A 19 33.85 -6.80 28.82
CA PRO A 19 32.85 -6.74 29.85
C PRO A 19 33.11 -5.50 30.72
N GLY A 20 32.11 -4.64 30.86
CA GLY A 20 32.21 -3.43 31.68
C GLY A 20 30.85 -3.03 32.22
N PHE A 21 30.23 -3.88 33.03
CA PHE A 21 29.12 -3.47 33.90
C PHE A 21 29.70 -3.15 35.27
N ALA A 22 29.64 -1.87 35.64
CA ALA A 22 29.95 -1.39 36.97
C ALA A 22 28.74 -1.64 37.89
N GLU A 23 28.99 -2.39 38.95
CA GLU A 23 28.09 -2.68 40.06
C GLU A 23 28.36 -1.65 41.18
N THR A 24 27.31 -1.10 41.82
CA THR A 24 27.41 -0.33 43.07
C THR A 24 26.41 -0.90 44.09
N PRO A 25 26.73 -0.85 45.41
CA PRO A 25 26.21 -1.80 46.41
C PRO A 25 24.95 -1.34 47.17
N GLY A 26 24.32 -2.30 47.87
CA GLY A 26 22.99 -2.27 48.54
C GLY A 26 22.77 -1.25 49.67
N ASN A 27 21.56 -1.10 50.23
CA ASN A 27 20.79 -2.02 51.14
C ASN A 27 19.42 -1.33 51.49
N PRO A 28 18.44 -1.84 52.28
CA PRO A 28 18.01 -3.20 52.69
C PRO A 28 16.45 -3.41 52.48
N PRO A 29 15.77 -4.45 53.04
CA PRO A 29 14.55 -5.04 52.47
C PRO A 29 13.24 -4.54 53.10
N GLY A 30 12.21 -4.38 52.26
CA GLY A 30 10.82 -4.28 52.69
C GLY A 30 10.13 -5.64 52.62
N GLU A 31 10.13 -6.36 53.74
CA GLU A 31 9.21 -7.49 53.96
C GLU A 31 7.77 -6.96 53.90
N ASN A 32 6.96 -7.45 52.96
CA ASN A 32 5.52 -7.47 53.16
C ASN A 32 4.98 -8.88 52.97
N LYS A 33 4.37 -9.36 54.05
CA LYS A 33 4.01 -10.75 54.30
C LYS A 33 2.92 -11.21 53.33
N ARG A 34 3.12 -12.42 52.79
CA ARG A 34 2.05 -13.22 52.19
C ARG A 34 0.94 -13.43 53.22
N GLN A 35 -0.27 -12.95 52.89
CA GLN A 35 -1.52 -13.54 53.37
C GLN A 35 -2.53 -13.57 52.21
N ALA A 36 -2.90 -14.78 51.81
CA ALA A 36 -4.19 -15.13 51.22
C ALA A 36 -4.84 -16.13 52.22
N PRO A 37 -6.14 -16.50 52.13
CA PRO A 37 -7.09 -16.26 51.04
C PRO A 37 -8.52 -15.89 51.51
N THR A 38 -9.32 -15.16 50.73
CA THR A 38 -10.79 -15.24 50.84
C THR A 38 -11.49 -14.87 49.53
N THR A 39 -12.21 -15.86 49.00
CA THR A 39 -13.35 -15.82 48.06
C THR A 39 -13.12 -15.39 46.61
N ALA A 40 -13.22 -16.42 45.76
CA ALA A 40 -13.44 -16.34 44.33
C ALA A 40 -14.67 -15.49 43.98
N GLN A 41 -14.45 -14.42 43.24
CA GLN A 41 -15.42 -13.91 42.28
C GLN A 41 -14.77 -14.03 40.90
N ASN A 42 -15.17 -15.06 40.16
CA ASN A 42 -14.89 -15.15 38.74
C ASN A 42 -15.36 -13.83 38.09
N PRO A 43 -14.51 -13.09 37.36
CA PRO A 43 -15.06 -12.20 36.36
C PRO A 43 -15.74 -13.11 35.34
N THR A 44 -17.07 -13.04 35.31
CA THR A 44 -17.90 -13.56 34.22
C THR A 44 -17.17 -13.21 32.92
N PRO A 45 -16.85 -14.18 32.03
CA PRO A 45 -16.38 -13.79 30.71
C PRO A 45 -17.54 -13.00 30.11
N ALA A 46 -17.35 -11.69 29.95
CA ALA A 46 -18.20 -10.90 29.08
C ALA A 46 -18.12 -11.61 27.74
N THR A 47 -19.16 -12.39 27.44
CA THR A 47 -19.39 -12.91 26.12
C THR A 47 -19.52 -11.67 25.27
N THR A 48 -18.45 -11.30 24.59
CA THR A 48 -18.54 -10.47 23.40
C THR A 48 -19.49 -11.24 22.52
N GLU A 49 -20.75 -10.85 22.50
CA GLU A 49 -21.71 -11.29 21.50
C GLU A 49 -21.17 -10.79 20.17
N SER A 50 -20.25 -11.56 19.59
CA SER A 50 -19.90 -11.48 18.19
C SER A 50 -21.19 -11.76 17.44
N THR A 51 -21.86 -10.68 17.06
CA THR A 51 -22.97 -10.75 16.11
C THR A 51 -22.44 -11.54 14.91
N PRO A 52 -23.08 -12.63 14.47
CA PRO A 52 -22.51 -13.52 13.45
C PRO A 52 -22.10 -12.82 12.13
N GLY A 53 -22.58 -11.59 11.87
CA GLY A 53 -22.19 -10.77 10.72
C GLY A 53 -21.10 -9.72 10.96
N SER A 54 -20.60 -9.51 12.19
CA SER A 54 -19.53 -8.53 12.45
C SER A 54 -18.15 -9.09 12.09
N SER A 55 -17.86 -10.34 12.45
CA SER A 55 -16.57 -10.98 12.17
C SER A 55 -16.29 -11.15 10.67
N GLU A 56 -17.31 -11.43 9.87
CA GLU A 56 -17.16 -11.58 8.42
C GLU A 56 -16.89 -10.23 7.72
N LYS A 57 -17.60 -9.16 8.13
CA LYS A 57 -17.35 -7.80 7.62
C LYS A 57 -15.99 -7.26 8.05
N ASP A 58 -15.59 -7.54 9.29
CA ASP A 58 -14.27 -7.16 9.80
C ASP A 58 -13.15 -7.90 9.04
N SER A 59 -13.35 -9.18 8.70
CA SER A 59 -12.44 -9.93 7.83
C SER A 59 -12.37 -9.33 6.43
N ALA A 60 -13.50 -9.03 5.80
CA ALA A 60 -13.52 -8.45 4.46
C ALA A 60 -12.80 -7.09 4.39
N ARG A 61 -12.94 -6.27 5.43
CA ARG A 61 -12.19 -5.00 5.54
C ARG A 61 -10.69 -5.25 5.71
N ALA A 62 -10.29 -6.18 6.57
CA ALA A 62 -8.89 -6.53 6.74
C ALA A 62 -8.27 -7.06 5.44
N ASP A 63 -8.99 -7.92 4.71
CA ASP A 63 -8.58 -8.44 3.41
C ASP A 63 -8.48 -7.32 2.35
N ALA A 64 -9.38 -6.35 2.37
CA ALA A 64 -9.31 -5.19 1.47
C ALA A 64 -8.02 -4.39 1.70
N TYR A 65 -7.68 -4.11 2.96
CA TYR A 65 -6.45 -3.39 3.32
C TYR A 65 -5.20 -4.20 3.01
N TYR A 66 -5.20 -5.51 3.26
CA TYR A 66 -4.11 -6.39 2.87
C TYR A 66 -3.85 -6.31 1.36
N ASN A 67 -4.89 -6.48 0.54
CA ASN A 67 -4.75 -6.43 -0.92
C ASN A 67 -4.36 -5.03 -1.41
N TYR A 68 -4.88 -3.96 -0.79
CA TYR A 68 -4.48 -2.59 -1.11
C TYR A 68 -2.98 -2.35 -0.84
N ALA A 69 -2.49 -2.79 0.33
CA ALA A 69 -1.08 -2.66 0.68
C ALA A 69 -0.18 -3.47 -0.27
N MET A 70 -0.58 -4.69 -0.63
CA MET A 70 0.13 -5.49 -1.64
C MET A 70 0.14 -4.81 -3.00
N GLY A 71 -0.98 -4.22 -3.42
CA GLY A 71 -1.06 -3.42 -4.64
C GLY A 71 -0.05 -2.28 -4.65
N HIS A 72 0.06 -1.57 -3.52
CA HIS A 72 1.02 -0.47 -3.38
C HIS A 72 2.47 -0.94 -3.40
N ILE A 73 2.79 -2.06 -2.75
CA ILE A 73 4.14 -2.64 -2.81
C ILE A 73 4.52 -2.99 -4.25
N TYR A 74 3.62 -3.63 -5.00
CA TYR A 74 3.88 -3.97 -6.39
C TYR A 74 3.95 -2.74 -7.30
N GLU A 75 3.15 -1.71 -7.05
CA GLU A 75 3.25 -0.42 -7.73
C GLU A 75 4.64 0.20 -7.54
N GLN A 76 5.17 0.23 -6.30
CA GLN A 76 6.51 0.74 -6.03
C GLN A 76 7.60 -0.08 -6.75
N GLN A 77 7.47 -1.41 -6.79
CA GLN A 77 8.40 -2.26 -7.53
C GLN A 77 8.31 -2.03 -9.04
N TYR A 78 7.11 -1.79 -9.58
CA TYR A 78 6.93 -1.41 -10.98
C TYR A 78 7.60 -0.06 -11.28
N GLU A 79 7.41 0.94 -10.44
CA GLU A 79 8.05 2.26 -10.62
C GLU A 79 9.58 2.18 -10.56
N ALA A 80 10.12 1.36 -9.67
CA ALA A 80 11.56 1.20 -9.50
C ALA A 80 12.23 0.40 -10.64
N SER A 81 11.52 -0.58 -11.23
CA SER A 81 12.11 -1.55 -12.17
C SER A 81 11.57 -1.45 -13.60
N SER A 82 10.43 -0.79 -13.82
CA SER A 82 9.65 -0.83 -15.06
C SER A 82 9.29 -2.24 -15.55
N ASN A 83 9.38 -3.27 -14.69
CA ASN A 83 9.03 -4.64 -15.06
C ASN A 83 7.50 -4.84 -15.11
N PRO A 84 6.91 -5.22 -16.26
CA PRO A 84 5.46 -5.36 -16.44
C PRO A 84 4.81 -6.41 -15.52
N ASP A 85 5.56 -7.37 -15.00
CA ASP A 85 5.04 -8.37 -14.05
C ASP A 85 4.55 -7.68 -12.76
N TYR A 86 5.27 -6.66 -12.28
CA TYR A 86 4.87 -5.91 -11.10
C TYR A 86 3.64 -5.04 -11.37
N ALA A 87 3.51 -4.47 -12.57
CA ALA A 87 2.30 -3.75 -12.95
C ALA A 87 1.07 -4.68 -12.92
N THR A 88 1.21 -5.90 -13.44
CA THR A 88 0.13 -6.90 -13.43
C THR A 88 -0.27 -7.25 -12.00
N LYS A 89 0.71 -7.55 -11.13
CA LYS A 89 0.47 -7.87 -9.72
C LYS A 89 -0.17 -6.71 -8.95
N ALA A 90 0.25 -5.48 -9.21
CA ALA A 90 -0.33 -4.29 -8.59
C ALA A 90 -1.81 -4.13 -8.96
N ILE A 91 -2.13 -4.25 -10.26
CA ILE A 91 -3.51 -4.18 -10.76
C ILE A 91 -4.37 -5.29 -10.15
N GLU A 92 -3.88 -6.54 -10.13
CA GLU A 92 -4.64 -7.66 -9.56
C GLU A 92 -4.93 -7.47 -8.08
N ALA A 93 -3.95 -7.01 -7.29
CA ALA A 93 -4.12 -6.74 -5.88
C ALA A 93 -5.11 -5.59 -5.65
N TYR A 94 -5.02 -4.50 -6.40
CA TYR A 94 -5.98 -3.41 -6.32
C TYR A 94 -7.40 -3.84 -6.75
N LYS A 95 -7.54 -4.69 -7.77
CA LYS A 95 -8.84 -5.27 -8.15
C LYS A 95 -9.45 -6.12 -7.03
N LYS A 96 -8.65 -6.92 -6.33
CA LYS A 96 -9.11 -7.70 -5.17
C LYS A 96 -9.56 -6.78 -4.04
N ALA A 97 -8.78 -5.74 -3.74
CA ALA A 97 -9.15 -4.74 -2.74
C ALA A 97 -10.46 -4.04 -3.10
N TYR A 98 -10.63 -3.65 -4.37
CA TYR A 98 -11.83 -2.98 -4.86
C TYR A 98 -13.07 -3.88 -4.86
N ALA A 99 -12.90 -5.18 -5.12
CA ALA A 99 -14.01 -6.13 -5.02
C ALA A 99 -14.52 -6.27 -3.58
N LEU A 100 -13.63 -6.10 -2.58
CA LEU A 100 -13.97 -6.18 -1.16
C LEU A 100 -14.53 -4.86 -0.62
N ASP A 101 -14.05 -3.71 -1.11
CA ASP A 101 -14.56 -2.38 -0.76
C ASP A 101 -14.74 -1.50 -2.01
N PRO A 102 -15.84 -1.69 -2.77
CA PRO A 102 -16.08 -0.94 -4.01
C PRO A 102 -16.49 0.52 -3.77
N LYS A 103 -16.75 0.90 -2.51
CA LYS A 103 -17.13 2.27 -2.13
C LYS A 103 -15.93 3.13 -1.74
N SER A 104 -14.75 2.54 -1.56
CA SER A 104 -13.54 3.28 -1.24
C SER A 104 -13.06 4.09 -2.45
N PRO A 105 -13.09 5.44 -2.38
CA PRO A 105 -12.58 6.27 -3.46
C PRO A 105 -11.07 6.03 -3.63
N VAL A 106 -10.33 5.93 -2.53
CA VAL A 106 -8.88 5.71 -2.51
C VAL A 106 -8.45 4.44 -3.26
N ILE A 107 -9.17 3.33 -3.09
CA ILE A 107 -8.84 2.06 -3.78
C ILE A 107 -9.14 2.18 -5.27
N GLY A 108 -10.31 2.74 -5.64
CA GLY A 108 -10.67 2.97 -7.03
C GLY A 108 -9.68 3.90 -7.74
N GLU A 109 -9.32 5.01 -7.11
CA GLU A 109 -8.33 5.97 -7.61
C GLU A 109 -6.97 5.30 -7.86
N ARG A 110 -6.49 4.49 -6.90
CA ARG A 110 -5.23 3.76 -7.07
C ARG A 110 -5.28 2.74 -8.18
N LEU A 111 -6.39 2.04 -8.34
CA LEU A 111 -6.59 1.13 -9.47
C LEU A 111 -6.54 1.87 -10.81
N ALA A 112 -7.23 3.01 -10.91
CA ALA A 112 -7.24 3.85 -12.12
C ALA A 112 -5.85 4.41 -12.45
N GLU A 113 -5.13 4.94 -11.46
CA GLU A 113 -3.76 5.44 -11.64
C GLU A 113 -2.79 4.31 -12.04
N MET A 114 -2.94 3.12 -11.45
CA MET A 114 -2.11 1.97 -11.81
C MET A 114 -2.38 1.50 -13.24
N TYR A 115 -3.65 1.51 -13.70
CA TYR A 115 -3.96 1.26 -15.11
C TYR A 115 -3.26 2.27 -16.02
N TRP A 116 -3.27 3.56 -15.66
CA TRP A 116 -2.53 4.56 -16.43
C TRP A 116 -1.07 4.16 -16.50
N LYS A 117 -0.42 3.98 -15.34
CA LYS A 117 1.02 3.66 -15.21
C LYS A 117 1.41 2.49 -16.11
N ALA A 118 0.61 1.43 -16.10
CA ALA A 118 0.76 0.25 -16.94
C ALA A 118 0.42 0.44 -18.43
N GLN A 119 0.22 1.68 -18.90
CA GLN A 119 -0.16 2.03 -20.28
C GLN A 119 -1.53 1.50 -20.71
N ARG A 120 -2.39 1.12 -19.76
CA ARG A 120 -3.77 0.64 -19.98
C ARG A 120 -4.74 1.83 -19.96
N THR A 121 -4.48 2.79 -20.85
CA THR A 121 -5.14 4.12 -20.85
C THR A 121 -6.67 4.06 -20.90
N ARG A 122 -7.26 3.15 -21.69
CA ARG A 122 -8.73 3.04 -21.78
C ARG A 122 -9.35 2.59 -20.46
N GLU A 123 -8.69 1.69 -19.74
CA GLU A 123 -9.19 1.17 -18.47
C GLU A 123 -9.06 2.23 -17.37
N ALA A 124 -7.95 2.97 -17.36
CA ALA A 124 -7.77 4.13 -16.49
C ALA A 124 -8.85 5.20 -16.73
N GLU A 125 -9.15 5.50 -18.00
CA GLU A 125 -10.18 6.48 -18.35
C GLU A 125 -11.58 6.03 -17.90
N ASN A 126 -11.92 4.76 -18.13
CA ASN A 126 -13.23 4.22 -17.73
C ASN A 126 -13.39 4.23 -16.21
N GLU A 127 -12.38 3.75 -15.47
CA GLU A 127 -12.43 3.71 -14.00
C GLU A 127 -12.56 5.13 -13.42
N ALA A 128 -11.75 6.09 -13.90
CA ALA A 128 -11.83 7.47 -13.45
C ALA A 128 -13.20 8.11 -13.75
N LYS A 129 -13.80 7.83 -14.92
CA LYS A 129 -15.18 8.26 -15.22
C LYS A 129 -16.20 7.65 -14.27
N ASP A 130 -16.05 6.37 -13.92
CA ASP A 130 -16.97 5.69 -13.02
C ASP A 130 -16.82 6.17 -11.56
N ILE A 131 -15.64 6.59 -11.14
CA ILE A 131 -15.44 7.33 -9.88
C ILE A 131 -16.21 8.66 -9.94
N LEU A 132 -16.04 9.47 -10.98
CA LEU A 132 -16.69 10.77 -11.10
C LEU A 132 -18.22 10.72 -11.24
N LYS A 133 -18.78 9.60 -11.72
CA LYS A 133 -20.24 9.38 -11.69
C LYS A 133 -20.78 9.26 -10.26
N ARG A 134 -19.96 8.75 -9.33
CA ARG A 134 -20.33 8.54 -7.92
C ARG A 134 -19.96 9.75 -7.06
N ASP A 135 -18.77 10.29 -7.29
CA ASP A 135 -18.26 11.48 -6.63
C ASP A 135 -17.74 12.48 -7.68
N PRO A 136 -18.60 13.42 -8.12
CA PRO A 136 -18.18 14.48 -9.03
C PRO A 136 -17.12 15.43 -8.46
N THR A 137 -16.82 15.38 -7.16
CA THR A 137 -15.84 16.27 -6.52
C THR A 137 -14.47 15.61 -6.35
N ASP A 138 -14.28 14.39 -6.84
CA ASP A 138 -13.02 13.67 -6.71
C ASP A 138 -11.90 14.29 -7.57
N VAL A 139 -11.11 15.17 -6.95
CA VAL A 139 -9.99 15.88 -7.58
C VAL A 139 -8.94 14.92 -8.19
N PRO A 140 -8.55 13.81 -7.52
CA PRO A 140 -7.62 12.84 -8.10
C PRO A 140 -8.09 12.27 -9.45
N SER A 141 -9.35 11.82 -9.57
CA SER A 141 -9.89 11.27 -10.81
C SER A 141 -10.03 12.31 -11.91
N ARG A 142 -10.44 13.55 -11.56
CA ARG A 142 -10.43 14.67 -12.53
C ARG A 142 -9.02 14.93 -13.06
N ARG A 143 -8.02 14.93 -12.18
CA ARG A 143 -6.62 15.15 -12.56
C ARG A 143 -6.12 14.02 -13.45
N LEU A 144 -6.48 12.77 -13.14
CA LEU A 144 -6.14 11.60 -13.94
C LEU A 144 -6.72 11.71 -15.37
N LEU A 145 -8.01 12.02 -15.51
CA LEU A 145 -8.64 12.23 -16.83
C LEU A 145 -7.99 13.39 -17.59
N GLY A 146 -7.72 14.51 -16.92
CA GLY A 146 -6.99 15.64 -17.52
C GLY A 146 -5.63 15.22 -18.10
N ARG A 147 -4.84 14.44 -17.34
CA ARG A 147 -3.55 13.88 -17.79
C ARG A 147 -3.70 12.91 -18.97
N ILE A 148 -4.72 12.04 -18.94
CA ILE A 148 -5.02 11.10 -20.02
C ILE A 148 -5.30 11.87 -21.32
N TYR A 149 -6.19 12.86 -21.26
CA TYR A 149 -6.56 13.65 -22.43
C TYR A 149 -5.39 14.46 -22.96
N LEU A 150 -4.62 15.13 -22.10
CA LEU A 150 -3.41 15.85 -22.51
C LEU A 150 -2.39 14.94 -23.21
N ARG A 151 -2.17 13.72 -22.70
CA ARG A 151 -1.23 12.78 -23.33
C ARG A 151 -1.69 12.39 -24.74
N SER A 152 -2.98 12.13 -24.91
CA SER A 152 -3.54 11.75 -26.23
C SER A 152 -3.49 12.88 -27.28
N LEU A 153 -3.33 14.14 -26.86
CA LEU A 153 -3.10 15.25 -27.81
C LEU A 153 -1.72 15.19 -28.45
N GLY A 154 -0.73 14.62 -27.75
CA GLY A 154 0.63 14.44 -28.26
C GLY A 154 0.75 13.32 -29.31
N ASP A 155 -0.28 12.48 -29.44
CA ASP A 155 -0.32 11.46 -30.49
C ASP A 155 -0.62 12.13 -31.84
N VAL A 156 0.45 12.34 -32.62
CA VAL A 156 0.49 13.09 -33.90
C VAL A 156 -0.48 12.55 -34.97
N ASN A 157 -1.01 11.34 -34.78
CA ASN A 157 -1.98 10.70 -35.67
C ASN A 157 -3.44 11.04 -35.34
N ALA A 158 -3.71 11.75 -34.24
CA ALA A 158 -5.04 12.19 -33.84
C ALA A 158 -5.48 13.42 -34.65
N GLY A 159 -5.74 13.26 -35.95
CA GLY A 159 -6.44 14.28 -36.74
C GLY A 159 -7.82 14.64 -36.13
N SER A 160 -8.43 15.73 -36.60
CA SER A 160 -9.80 16.30 -36.35
C SER A 160 -10.46 16.25 -34.95
N GLY A 161 -10.24 15.24 -34.12
CA GLY A 161 -10.71 15.09 -32.74
C GLY A 161 -9.83 15.74 -31.67
N GLN A 162 -8.66 16.29 -32.03
CA GLN A 162 -7.78 16.99 -31.08
C GLN A 162 -8.48 18.14 -30.33
N SER A 163 -9.35 18.89 -31.01
CA SER A 163 -10.10 19.98 -30.37
C SER A 163 -11.07 19.45 -29.31
N GLU A 164 -11.76 18.34 -29.57
CA GLU A 164 -12.68 17.72 -28.61
C GLU A 164 -11.91 17.18 -27.39
N THR A 165 -10.80 16.48 -27.63
CA THR A 165 -9.94 15.96 -26.57
C THR A 165 -9.35 17.09 -25.71
N ALA A 166 -8.93 18.20 -26.33
CA ALA A 166 -8.44 19.37 -25.61
C ALA A 166 -9.54 19.98 -24.75
N ASN A 167 -10.77 20.09 -25.27
CA ASN A 167 -11.91 20.55 -24.49
C ASN A 167 -12.20 19.65 -23.29
N LYS A 168 -12.13 18.33 -23.46
CA LYS A 168 -12.27 17.37 -22.34
C LYS A 168 -11.20 17.58 -21.28
N ALA A 169 -9.94 17.78 -21.66
CA ALA A 169 -8.86 18.08 -20.71
C ALA A 169 -9.13 19.39 -19.94
N ILE A 170 -9.48 20.47 -20.67
CA ILE A 170 -9.80 21.78 -20.10
C ILE A 170 -10.97 21.69 -19.13
N GLU A 171 -12.01 20.94 -19.49
CA GLU A 171 -13.17 20.71 -18.64
C GLU A 171 -12.75 20.13 -17.29
N GLN A 172 -11.95 19.06 -17.28
CA GLN A 172 -11.53 18.43 -16.02
C GLN A 172 -10.75 19.39 -15.12
N PHE A 173 -9.79 20.15 -15.66
CA PHE A 173 -9.03 21.11 -14.87
C PHE A 173 -9.84 22.33 -14.43
N ARG A 174 -10.83 22.75 -15.22
CA ARG A 174 -11.77 23.81 -14.84
C ARG A 174 -12.63 23.38 -13.66
N GLU A 175 -13.13 22.14 -13.68
CA GLU A 175 -13.87 21.60 -12.54
C GLU A 175 -13.00 21.50 -11.29
N ILE A 176 -11.73 21.10 -11.41
CA ILE A 176 -10.81 21.11 -10.25
C ILE A 176 -10.68 22.51 -9.64
N ASN A 177 -10.59 23.57 -10.46
CA ASN A 177 -10.50 24.95 -9.95
C ASN A 177 -11.82 25.49 -9.34
N ARG A 178 -12.95 24.80 -9.54
CA ARG A 178 -14.27 25.19 -9.00
C ARG A 178 -14.56 24.58 -7.62
N LEU A 179 -13.85 23.50 -7.27
CA LEU A 179 -13.95 22.79 -6.00
C LEU A 179 -13.15 23.52 -4.91
#